data_AF-A0A920SHR1-F1
#
_entry.id   AF-A0A920SHR1-F1
#
_cell.length_a   1.000
_cell.length_b   1.000
_cell.length_c   1.000
_cell.angle_alpha   90.00
_cell.angle_beta   90.00
_cell.angle_gamma   90.00
#
_symmetry.space_group_name_H-M   'P 1'
#
loop_
_entity.id
_entity.type
_entity.pdbx_description
1 polymer ?
#
loop_
_entity_poly.entity_id
_entity_poly.type
_entity_poly.pdbx_seq_one_letter_code
_entity_poly.pdbx_strand_id
1 'polypeptide(L)'
;MIHPFRIDVPDKTLEQIRTQVANYPWHEMPDDGGWAYGTHLGYMKELCAYWLNEFDWRKQEAAINRFSHFIAPVQGIDLHFIQEKGDGPSPLPLIISHGWPGSIVEFLDIIQPLAHPQRFGGSADDAFDVIVPSLPGFGFSGRPARPIGPRKMATSSTV
;
A
#
# COMPACT_ATOMS: atom_id res chain seq x y z
N MET A 1 21.44 6.78 -1.14
CA MET A 1 20.89 8.15 -1.27
C MET A 1 19.38 8.02 -1.44
N ILE A 2 18.60 8.86 -0.76
CA ILE A 2 17.13 8.88 -0.89
C ILE A 2 16.79 9.56 -2.21
N HIS A 3 15.83 9.00 -2.97
CA HIS A 3 15.37 9.58 -4.23
C HIS A 3 13.83 9.57 -4.32
N PRO A 4 13.22 10.58 -4.95
CA PRO A 4 11.79 10.60 -5.19
C PRO A 4 11.32 9.38 -5.99
N PHE A 5 10.12 8.91 -5.67
CA PHE A 5 9.45 7.84 -6.38
C PHE A 5 8.05 8.28 -6.80
N ARG A 6 7.56 7.74 -7.90
CA ARG A 6 6.19 7.92 -8.36
C ARG A 6 5.68 6.59 -8.87
N ILE A 7 4.49 6.20 -8.45
CA ILE A 7 3.84 5.00 -8.95
C ILE A 7 3.36 5.30 -10.37
N ASP A 8 3.82 4.52 -11.33
CA ASP A 8 3.43 4.60 -12.73
C ASP A 8 3.35 3.18 -13.31
N VAL A 9 2.17 2.57 -13.21
CA VAL A 9 1.94 1.21 -13.72
C VAL A 9 1.67 1.28 -15.22
N PRO A 10 2.40 0.56 -16.09
CA PRO A 10 2.16 0.60 -17.52
C PRO A 10 0.77 0.10 -17.92
N ASP A 11 0.11 0.75 -18.89
CA ASP A 11 -1.20 0.32 -19.41
C ASP A 11 -1.19 -1.16 -19.84
N LYS A 12 -0.09 -1.61 -20.44
CA LYS A 12 0.09 -3.02 -20.83
C LYS A 12 -0.07 -3.98 -19.65
N THR A 13 0.43 -3.62 -18.46
CA THR A 13 0.28 -4.42 -17.25
C THR A 13 -1.17 -4.45 -16.79
N LEU A 14 -1.87 -3.31 -16.85
CA LEU A 14 -3.29 -3.23 -16.49
C LEU A 14 -4.14 -4.10 -17.43
N GLU A 15 -3.90 -4.04 -18.73
CA GLU A 15 -4.63 -4.86 -19.71
C GLU A 15 -4.34 -6.36 -19.56
N GLN A 16 -3.11 -6.73 -19.23
CA GLN A 16 -2.75 -8.11 -18.92
C GLN A 16 -3.54 -8.63 -17.71
N ILE A 17 -3.63 -7.83 -16.63
CA ILE A 17 -4.41 -8.19 -15.43
C ILE A 17 -5.89 -8.31 -15.77
N ARG A 18 -6.47 -7.32 -16.47
CA ARG A 18 -7.88 -7.34 -16.89
C ARG A 18 -8.21 -8.59 -17.72
N THR A 19 -7.34 -8.94 -18.66
CA THR A 19 -7.48 -10.15 -19.47
C THR A 19 -7.46 -11.43 -18.63
N GLN A 20 -6.57 -11.51 -17.64
CA GLN A 20 -6.50 -12.69 -16.74
C GLN A 20 -7.75 -12.82 -15.87
N VAL A 21 -8.24 -11.71 -15.29
CA VAL A 21 -9.45 -11.71 -14.46
C VAL A 21 -10.68 -12.08 -15.29
N ALA A 22 -10.81 -11.57 -16.51
CA ALA A 22 -11.93 -11.86 -17.41
C ALA A 22 -11.99 -13.33 -17.85
N ASN A 23 -10.82 -13.97 -18.01
CA ASN A 23 -10.71 -15.34 -18.52
C ASN A 23 -10.61 -16.40 -17.42
N TYR A 24 -10.89 -16.05 -16.16
CA TYR A 24 -10.81 -17.00 -15.06
C TYR A 24 -11.76 -18.21 -15.27
N PRO A 25 -11.27 -19.47 -15.18
CA PRO A 25 -12.07 -20.66 -15.44
C PRO A 25 -12.99 -21.03 -14.26
N TRP A 26 -14.10 -20.31 -14.10
CA TRP A 26 -15.04 -20.50 -12.98
C TRP A 26 -15.55 -21.94 -12.76
N HIS A 27 -15.54 -22.78 -13.79
CA HIS A 27 -15.99 -24.17 -13.70
C HIS A 27 -15.08 -25.04 -12.82
N GLU A 28 -13.87 -24.58 -12.50
CA GLU A 28 -12.95 -25.25 -11.58
C GLU A 28 -13.24 -24.93 -10.11
N MET A 29 -14.07 -23.92 -9.82
CA MET A 29 -14.42 -23.55 -8.45
C MET A 29 -15.64 -24.31 -7.94
N PRO A 30 -15.56 -24.98 -6.77
CA PRO A 30 -16.71 -25.59 -6.14
C PRO A 30 -17.71 -24.52 -5.66
N ASP A 31 -19.00 -24.83 -5.76
CA ASP A 31 -20.08 -24.02 -5.20
C ASP A 31 -20.59 -24.67 -3.91
N ASP A 32 -20.01 -24.25 -2.78
CA ASP A 32 -20.32 -24.78 -1.45
C ASP A 32 -21.40 -23.94 -0.71
N GLY A 33 -22.08 -23.02 -1.42
CA GLY A 33 -23.23 -22.26 -0.90
C GLY A 33 -22.91 -21.23 0.20
N GLY A 34 -21.64 -20.93 0.47
CA GLY A 34 -21.25 -19.96 1.49
C GLY A 34 -19.74 -19.71 1.62
N TRP A 35 -19.31 -19.26 2.79
CA TRP A 35 -17.93 -18.87 3.10
C TRP A 35 -17.14 -19.92 3.92
N ALA A 36 -17.76 -21.07 4.22
CA ALA A 36 -17.21 -22.07 5.13
C ALA A 36 -15.86 -22.67 4.66
N TYR A 37 -15.61 -22.68 3.35
CA TYR A 37 -14.43 -23.30 2.75
C TYR A 37 -13.53 -22.30 1.99
N GLY A 38 -13.71 -21.00 2.24
CA GLY A 38 -13.00 -19.93 1.55
C GLY A 38 -13.95 -18.90 0.96
N THR A 39 -13.47 -18.13 0.00
CA THR A 39 -14.27 -17.07 -0.62
C THR A 39 -15.48 -17.64 -1.35
N HIS A 40 -16.66 -17.14 -1.03
CA HIS A 40 -17.91 -17.52 -1.67
C HIS A 40 -17.89 -17.23 -3.19
N LEU A 41 -18.28 -18.22 -4.01
CA LEU A 41 -18.24 -18.14 -5.47
C LEU A 41 -19.02 -16.95 -6.04
N GLY A 42 -20.24 -16.74 -5.57
CA GLY A 42 -21.08 -15.63 -6.04
C GLY A 42 -20.47 -14.26 -5.73
N TYR A 43 -19.86 -14.13 -4.55
CA TYR A 43 -19.20 -12.89 -4.14
C TYR A 43 -17.94 -12.63 -4.96
N MET A 44 -17.12 -13.67 -5.21
CA MET A 44 -15.92 -13.51 -6.04
C MET A 44 -16.28 -13.10 -7.47
N LYS A 45 -17.35 -13.66 -8.05
CA LYS A 45 -17.85 -13.25 -9.37
C LYS A 45 -18.29 -11.79 -9.39
N GLU A 46 -19.01 -11.34 -8.36
CA GLU A 46 -19.42 -9.93 -8.20
C GLU A 46 -18.21 -9.00 -8.08
N LEU A 47 -17.24 -9.35 -7.23
CA LEU A 47 -16.00 -8.58 -7.05
C LEU A 47 -15.19 -8.48 -8.36
N CYS A 48 -15.03 -9.59 -9.09
CA CYS A 48 -14.37 -9.59 -10.39
C CYS A 48 -15.14 -8.75 -11.42
N ALA A 49 -16.48 -8.79 -11.42
CA ALA A 49 -17.30 -7.96 -12.30
C ALA A 49 -17.12 -6.47 -12.00
N TYR A 50 -17.12 -6.06 -10.72
CA TYR A 50 -16.80 -4.69 -10.32
C TYR A 50 -15.39 -4.29 -10.77
N TRP A 51 -14.39 -5.17 -10.57
CA TRP A 51 -13.02 -4.89 -10.97
C TRP A 51 -12.88 -4.66 -12.49
N LEU A 52 -13.57 -5.46 -13.31
CA LEU A 52 -13.50 -5.34 -14.76
C LEU A 52 -14.24 -4.09 -15.29
N ASN A 53 -15.38 -3.74 -14.68
CA ASN A 53 -16.32 -2.80 -15.28
C ASN A 53 -16.34 -1.42 -14.61
N GLU A 54 -15.95 -1.32 -13.34
CA GLU A 54 -16.16 -0.11 -12.53
C GLU A 54 -14.90 0.38 -11.82
N PHE A 55 -14.00 -0.54 -11.43
CA PHE A 55 -12.77 -0.15 -10.73
C PHE A 55 -11.81 0.58 -11.67
N ASP A 56 -11.54 1.84 -11.33
CA ASP A 56 -10.57 2.70 -12.03
C ASP A 56 -9.22 2.72 -11.30
N TRP A 57 -8.25 1.97 -11.83
CA TRP A 57 -6.88 1.97 -11.31
C TRP A 57 -6.22 3.35 -11.39
N ARG A 58 -6.44 4.11 -12.47
CA ARG A 58 -5.79 5.42 -12.66
C ARG A 58 -6.27 6.42 -11.62
N LYS A 59 -7.54 6.34 -11.21
CA LYS A 59 -8.06 7.11 -10.08
C LYS A 59 -7.37 6.73 -8.76
N GLN A 60 -7.15 5.44 -8.50
CA GLN A 60 -6.45 5.00 -7.28
C GLN A 60 -4.96 5.38 -7.29
N GLU A 61 -4.29 5.17 -8.41
CA GLU A 61 -2.89 5.56 -8.62
C GLU A 61 -2.70 7.07 -8.43
N ALA A 62 -3.61 7.88 -8.95
CA ALA A 62 -3.61 9.32 -8.72
C ALA A 62 -3.83 9.67 -7.24
N ALA A 63 -4.72 8.96 -6.54
CA ALA A 63 -4.97 9.17 -5.12
C ALA A 63 -3.75 8.82 -4.25
N ILE A 64 -3.08 7.69 -4.54
CA ILE A 64 -1.87 7.28 -3.84
C ILE A 64 -0.74 8.30 -4.11
N ASN A 65 -0.52 8.68 -5.37
CA ASN A 65 0.51 9.65 -5.76
C ASN A 65 0.22 11.11 -5.32
N ARG A 66 -0.84 11.37 -4.54
CA ARG A 66 -1.02 12.67 -3.86
C ARG A 66 0.01 12.86 -2.74
N PHE A 67 0.55 11.76 -2.23
CA PHE A 67 1.59 11.78 -1.21
C PHE A 67 2.99 11.84 -1.82
N SER A 68 3.96 12.28 -1.03
CA SER A 68 5.37 12.23 -1.42
C SER A 68 5.95 10.86 -1.14
N HIS A 69 6.32 10.14 -2.21
CA HIS A 69 6.96 8.83 -2.12
C HIS A 69 8.46 8.93 -2.35
N PHE A 70 9.21 8.05 -1.70
CA PHE A 70 10.65 7.96 -1.81
C PHE A 70 11.11 6.51 -1.83
N ILE A 71 12.29 6.28 -2.39
CA ILE A 71 13.05 5.05 -2.27
C ILE A 71 14.41 5.34 -1.64
N ALA A 72 14.85 4.47 -0.73
CA ALA A 72 16.16 4.51 -0.13
C ALA A 72 16.81 3.11 -0.08
N PRO A 73 18.10 2.97 -0.43
CA PRO A 73 18.80 1.71 -0.27
C PRO A 73 19.12 1.49 1.21
N VAL A 74 18.54 0.46 1.80
CA VAL A 74 18.74 0.07 3.21
C VAL A 74 19.19 -1.39 3.26
N GLN A 75 20.41 -1.62 3.74
CA GLN A 75 21.00 -2.96 3.85
C GLN A 75 20.94 -3.78 2.54
N GLY A 76 21.09 -3.11 1.39
CA GLY A 76 21.06 -3.72 0.07
C GLY A 76 19.65 -3.98 -0.50
N ILE A 77 18.61 -3.44 0.13
CA ILE A 77 17.23 -3.50 -0.36
C ILE A 77 16.76 -2.06 -0.60
N ASP A 78 16.22 -1.80 -1.78
CA ASP A 78 15.55 -0.53 -2.07
C ASP A 78 14.20 -0.50 -1.36
N LEU A 79 14.09 0.31 -0.30
CA LEU A 79 12.87 0.45 0.49
C LEU A 79 12.07 1.66 0.02
N HIS A 80 10.83 1.41 -0.35
CA HIS A 80 9.84 2.43 -0.64
C HIS A 80 9.16 2.90 0.65
N PHE A 81 8.89 4.20 0.75
CA PHE A 81 8.07 4.79 1.80
C PHE A 81 7.36 6.07 1.35
N ILE A 82 6.22 6.35 1.95
CA ILE A 82 5.63 7.70 1.97
C ILE A 82 6.26 8.48 3.13
N GLN A 83 6.54 9.76 2.91
CA GLN A 83 6.85 10.70 3.98
C GLN A 83 5.98 11.95 3.86
N GLU A 84 5.24 12.25 4.92
CA GLU A 84 4.49 13.49 5.08
C GLU A 84 5.06 14.26 6.27
N LYS A 85 5.46 15.53 6.05
CA LYS A 85 6.04 16.37 7.08
C LYS A 85 4.94 17.07 7.87
N GLY A 86 5.01 17.00 9.20
CA GLY A 86 4.04 17.67 10.05
C GLY A 86 4.23 19.20 10.02
N ASP A 87 3.13 19.96 10.16
CA ASP A 87 3.17 21.44 10.18
C ASP A 87 3.08 22.05 11.59
N GLY A 88 3.17 21.20 12.63
CA GLY A 88 3.28 21.61 14.03
C GLY A 88 4.64 22.21 14.40
N PRO A 89 4.76 22.83 15.60
CA PRO A 89 6.01 23.47 16.05
C PRO A 89 7.12 22.45 16.35
N SER A 90 6.76 21.21 16.70
CA SER A 90 7.70 20.12 16.93
C SER A 90 7.05 18.76 16.60
N PRO A 91 6.87 18.42 15.30
CA PRO A 91 6.19 17.20 14.93
C PRO A 91 6.96 15.96 15.40
N LEU A 92 6.29 15.04 16.08
CA LEU A 92 6.92 13.81 16.56
C LEU A 92 7.11 12.83 15.38
N PRO A 93 8.31 12.26 15.16
CA PRO A 93 8.47 11.23 14.12
C PRO A 93 7.65 9.98 14.43
N LEU A 94 6.86 9.52 13.46
CA LEU A 94 5.99 8.34 13.58
C LEU A 94 6.18 7.43 12.36
N ILE A 95 6.56 6.18 12.61
CA ILE A 95 6.62 5.13 11.59
C ILE A 95 5.40 4.23 11.72
N ILE A 96 4.63 4.08 10.64
CA ILE A 96 3.44 3.22 10.59
C ILE A 96 3.67 2.08 9.60
N SER A 97 3.85 0.86 10.10
CA SER A 97 4.10 -0.33 9.26
C SER A 97 2.84 -1.15 9.08
N HIS A 98 2.52 -1.52 7.84
CA HIS A 98 1.47 -2.50 7.54
C HIS A 98 1.92 -3.93 7.89
N GLY A 99 0.97 -4.88 7.89
CA GLY A 99 1.23 -6.31 8.03
C GLY A 99 1.05 -7.09 6.72
N TRP A 100 0.77 -8.39 6.83
CA TRP A 100 0.27 -9.21 5.72
C TRP A 100 -1.19 -9.60 6.01
N PRO A 101 -2.10 -9.56 5.03
CA PRO A 101 -1.93 -9.24 3.59
C PRO A 101 -2.09 -7.74 3.26
N GLY A 102 -1.61 -6.86 4.14
CA GLY A 102 -1.79 -5.41 4.05
C GLY A 102 -0.82 -4.67 3.13
N SER A 103 -0.99 -3.34 3.06
CA SER A 103 -0.13 -2.42 2.30
C SER A 103 -0.22 -0.98 2.81
N ILE A 104 0.62 -0.10 2.26
CA ILE A 104 0.60 1.35 2.58
C ILE A 104 -0.75 2.03 2.29
N VAL A 105 -1.61 1.43 1.47
CA VAL A 105 -2.93 1.97 1.11
C VAL A 105 -3.86 2.02 2.32
N GLU A 106 -3.64 1.19 3.34
CA GLU A 106 -4.43 1.18 4.58
C GLU A 106 -4.36 2.51 5.35
N PHE A 107 -3.34 3.33 5.08
CA PHE A 107 -3.05 4.52 5.87
C PHE A 107 -3.34 5.84 5.16
N LEU A 108 -3.75 5.83 3.88
CA LEU A 108 -3.88 7.06 3.10
C LEU A 108 -4.81 8.09 3.77
N ASP A 109 -5.89 7.64 4.40
CA ASP A 109 -6.87 8.51 5.05
C ASP A 109 -6.38 9.06 6.41
N ILE A 110 -5.35 8.48 7.02
CA ILE A 110 -4.83 8.91 8.33
C ILE A 110 -3.53 9.71 8.24
N ILE A 111 -2.78 9.64 7.13
CA ILE A 111 -1.52 10.36 6.97
C ILE A 111 -1.71 11.88 7.14
N GLN A 112 -2.66 12.47 6.41
CA GLN A 112 -2.92 13.91 6.48
C GLN A 112 -3.45 14.36 7.86
N PRO A 113 -4.43 13.66 8.49
CA PRO A 113 -4.85 13.98 9.86
C PRO A 113 -3.73 13.92 10.91
N LEU A 114 -2.81 12.96 10.79
CA LEU A 114 -1.68 12.83 11.73
C LEU A 114 -0.60 13.90 11.49
N ALA A 115 -0.32 14.24 10.23
CA ALA A 115 0.68 15.26 9.90
C ALA A 115 0.15 16.70 10.12
N HIS A 116 -1.14 16.93 9.88
CA HIS A 116 -1.76 18.26 9.84
C HIS A 116 -3.05 18.34 10.67
N PRO A 117 -3.02 18.00 11.96
CA PRO A 117 -4.20 17.89 12.81
C PRO A 117 -5.11 19.13 12.81
N GLN A 118 -4.55 20.34 12.68
CA GLN A 118 -5.28 21.61 12.64
C GLN A 118 -6.28 21.69 11.47
N ARG A 119 -6.00 21.00 10.35
CA ARG A 119 -6.91 20.92 9.19
C ARG A 119 -8.10 19.99 9.43
N PHE A 120 -8.05 19.20 10.50
CA PHE A 120 -9.02 18.17 10.85
C PHE A 120 -9.59 18.35 12.28
N GLY A 121 -9.42 19.54 12.88
CA GLY A 121 -9.98 19.89 14.19
C GLY A 121 -9.13 19.54 15.41
N GLY A 122 -7.88 19.11 15.23
CA GLY A 122 -6.91 18.84 16.30
C GLY A 122 -5.95 20.01 16.59
N SER A 123 -5.04 19.82 17.55
CA SER A 123 -4.01 20.80 17.91
C SER A 123 -2.75 20.66 17.05
N ALA A 124 -2.09 21.78 16.74
CA ALA A 124 -0.78 21.80 16.08
C ALA A 124 0.29 21.03 16.86
N ASP A 125 0.16 21.00 18.19
CA ASP A 125 1.09 20.31 19.08
C ASP A 125 0.99 18.78 18.96
N ASP A 126 -0.09 18.26 18.36
CA ASP A 126 -0.31 16.83 18.15
C ASP A 126 0.20 16.33 16.78
N ALA A 127 0.91 17.17 16.02
CA ALA A 127 1.37 16.84 14.68
C ALA A 127 2.50 15.77 14.70
N PHE A 128 2.51 14.92 13.67
CA PHE A 128 3.56 13.93 13.45
C PHE A 128 4.31 14.16 12.13
N ASP A 129 5.61 13.85 12.12
CA ASP A 129 6.34 13.55 10.89
C ASP A 129 6.04 12.09 10.53
N VAL A 130 5.11 11.86 9.59
CA VAL A 130 4.57 10.53 9.29
C VAL A 130 5.39 9.84 8.21
N ILE A 131 5.86 8.63 8.51
CA ILE A 131 6.60 7.76 7.59
C ILE A 131 5.86 6.43 7.46
N VAL A 132 5.49 6.07 6.23
CA VAL A 132 4.74 4.85 5.94
C VAL A 132 5.51 3.98 4.94
N PRO A 133 6.36 3.05 5.42
CA PRO A 133 7.14 2.18 4.56
C PRO A 133 6.31 1.04 3.98
N SER A 134 6.64 0.64 2.75
CA SER A 134 6.35 -0.72 2.28
C SER A 134 7.38 -1.67 2.88
N LEU A 135 6.92 -2.75 3.53
CA LEU A 135 7.84 -3.74 4.13
C LEU A 135 8.78 -4.34 3.06
N PRO A 136 10.00 -4.80 3.42
CA PRO A 136 10.91 -5.40 2.45
C PRO A 136 10.26 -6.62 1.75
N GLY A 137 10.18 -6.57 0.42
CA GLY A 137 9.50 -7.58 -0.40
C GLY A 137 7.98 -7.40 -0.56
N PHE A 138 7.42 -6.27 -0.11
CA PHE A 138 6.02 -5.92 -0.26
C PHE A 138 5.85 -4.65 -1.08
N GLY A 139 4.73 -4.57 -1.82
CA GLY A 139 4.35 -3.38 -2.58
C GLY A 139 5.47 -2.90 -3.50
N PHE A 140 5.95 -1.69 -3.24
CA PHE A 140 6.98 -1.03 -4.06
C PHE A 140 8.40 -1.17 -3.49
N SER A 141 8.57 -1.89 -2.37
CA SER A 141 9.90 -2.21 -1.82
C SER A 141 10.51 -3.43 -2.50
N GLY A 142 11.82 -3.39 -2.71
CA GLY A 142 12.58 -4.45 -3.34
C GLY A 142 12.48 -5.79 -2.61
N ARG A 143 12.50 -6.88 -3.39
CA ARG A 143 12.47 -8.25 -2.87
C ARG A 143 13.82 -8.62 -2.22
N PRO A 144 13.85 -9.12 -0.97
CA PRO A 144 15.06 -9.64 -0.37
C PRO A 144 15.64 -10.82 -1.15
N ALA A 145 16.97 -10.94 -1.20
CA ALA A 145 17.65 -12.05 -1.90
C ALA A 145 17.42 -13.42 -1.25
N ARG A 146 17.09 -13.45 0.05
CA ARG A 146 16.79 -14.64 0.84
C ARG A 146 15.70 -14.32 1.88
N PRO A 147 15.01 -15.33 2.45
CA PRO A 147 14.03 -15.08 3.50
C PRO A 147 14.60 -14.27 4.66
N ILE A 148 13.80 -13.31 5.15
CA ILE A 148 14.12 -12.48 6.31
C ILE A 148 13.00 -12.60 7.35
N GLY A 149 13.38 -12.65 8.62
CA GLY A 149 12.42 -12.66 9.73
C GLY A 149 12.12 -11.26 10.26
N PRO A 150 11.12 -11.11 11.15
CA PRO A 150 10.68 -9.81 11.69
C PRO A 150 11.80 -9.00 12.35
N ARG A 151 12.76 -9.65 13.03
CA ARG A 151 13.91 -8.97 13.63
C ARG A 151 14.77 -8.24 12.61
N LYS A 152 14.98 -8.87 11.44
CA LYS A 152 15.76 -8.26 10.36
C LYS A 152 14.98 -7.12 9.71
N MET A 153 13.67 -7.29 9.52
CA MET A 153 12.78 -6.22 9.06
C MET A 153 12.84 -5.00 9.99
N ALA A 154 12.74 -5.19 11.31
CA ALA A 154 12.80 -4.10 12.28
C ALA A 154 14.10 -3.27 12.14
N THR A 155 15.26 -3.94 12.00
CA THR A 155 16.54 -3.23 11.78
C THR A 155 16.65 -2.52 10.43
N SER A 156 15.77 -2.83 9.48
CA SER A 156 15.68 -2.17 8.18
C SER A 156 14.66 -1.02 8.19
N SER A 157 13.69 -1.05 9.11
CA SER A 157 12.65 -0.02 9.25
C SER A 157 13.04 1.11 10.20
N THR A 158 14.05 0.91 11.05
CA THR A 158 14.66 1.97 11.87
C THR A 158 15.89 2.52 11.14
N VAL A 159 15.70 3.57 10.32
CA VAL A 159 16.79 4.36 9.73
C VAL A 159 16.73 5.76 10.30
#